data_AF-A0A8T1X9V9-F1
#
_entry.id   AF-A0A8T1X9V9-F1
#
_cell.length_a   1.000
_cell.length_b   1.000
_cell.length_c   1.000
_cell.angle_alpha   90.00
_cell.angle_beta   90.00
_cell.angle_gamma   90.00
#
_symmetry.space_group_name_H-M   'P 1'
#
loop_
_entity.id
_entity.type
_entity.pdbx_description
1 polymer ?
#
loop_
_entity_poly.entity_id
_entity_poly.type
_entity_poly.pdbx_seq_one_letter_code
_entity_poly.pdbx_strand_id
1 'polypeptide(L)'
;MRDSAVSRRLQQASEQLQAAIVSARRRRQSLSEFDQQKSGVDSDGKWNVEPTAVLTTQDFESDETMSADEAQPMQLEDQQSSEQDEASIATSLASISSSHSPVDRDEEKTADAVQDKREKNNNGIAESDTRKALDWMQRDVEQRARENRRVRETLAIAIHNITDVIADCVDSEASQLLLHAAAVATGMESGVDNNAGVSGLLPDRVDDLVNQWEDALVSWREQCIVEKQELIESFALFEEECLARMQVGEASHRREQERLQYQTSMNQSE
;
A
#
# COMPACT_ATOMS: atom_id res chain seq x y z
N MET A 1 -26.90 -7.24 -10.61
CA MET A 1 -26.28 -7.87 -9.43
C MET A 1 -25.00 -7.11 -9.15
N ARG A 2 -24.84 -6.49 -7.97
CA ARG A 2 -23.59 -5.82 -7.59
C ARG A 2 -22.58 -6.90 -7.22
N ASP A 3 -21.37 -6.85 -7.78
CA ASP A 3 -20.34 -7.84 -7.52
C ASP A 3 -19.84 -7.76 -6.06
N SER A 4 -20.45 -8.58 -5.20
CA SER A 4 -20.06 -8.77 -3.80
C SER A 4 -18.57 -9.08 -3.64
N ALA A 5 -17.96 -9.69 -4.65
CA ALA A 5 -16.53 -9.99 -4.70
C ALA A 5 -15.66 -8.71 -4.75
N VAL A 6 -16.08 -7.69 -5.51
CA VAL A 6 -15.33 -6.43 -5.63
C VAL A 6 -15.39 -5.65 -4.31
N SER A 7 -16.57 -5.56 -3.68
CA SER A 7 -16.69 -4.93 -2.36
C SER A 7 -15.86 -5.64 -1.29
N ARG A 8 -15.80 -6.99 -1.30
CA ARG A 8 -14.99 -7.74 -0.34
C ARG A 8 -13.50 -7.50 -0.52
N ARG A 9 -13.01 -7.50 -1.77
CA ARG A 9 -11.60 -7.20 -2.07
C ARG A 9 -11.22 -5.78 -1.66
N LEU A 10 -12.07 -4.80 -1.96
CA LEU A 10 -11.83 -3.41 -1.58
C LEU A 10 -11.77 -3.24 -0.05
N GLN A 11 -12.68 -3.91 0.66
CA GLN A 11 -12.69 -3.88 2.12
C GLN A 11 -11.45 -4.56 2.72
N GLN A 12 -11.07 -5.73 2.22
CA GLN A 12 -9.85 -6.42 2.66
C GLN A 12 -8.59 -5.59 2.39
N ALA A 13 -8.49 -4.94 1.22
CA ALA A 13 -7.38 -4.05 0.90
C ALA A 13 -7.33 -2.85 1.86
N SER A 14 -8.50 -2.28 2.21
CA SER A 14 -8.56 -1.16 3.17
C SER A 14 -8.11 -1.57 4.58
N GLU A 15 -8.45 -2.78 5.03
CA GLU A 15 -8.02 -3.31 6.32
C GLU A 15 -6.52 -3.58 6.35
N GLN A 16 -5.96 -4.14 5.27
CA GLN A 16 -4.52 -4.36 5.13
C GLN A 16 -3.74 -3.04 5.13
N LEU A 17 -4.24 -2.03 4.41
CA LEU A 17 -3.64 -0.69 4.39
C LEU A 17 -3.64 -0.06 5.78
N GLN A 18 -4.77 -0.11 6.50
CA GLN A 18 -4.85 0.41 7.87
C GLN A 18 -3.90 -0.31 8.82
N ALA A 19 -3.80 -1.64 8.73
CA ALA A 19 -2.85 -2.42 9.53
C ALA A 19 -1.40 -2.05 9.23
N ALA A 20 -1.06 -1.84 7.95
CA ALA A 20 0.27 -1.40 7.53
C ALA A 20 0.60 0.01 8.05
N ILE A 21 -0.34 0.96 7.97
CA ILE A 21 -0.18 2.32 8.50
C ILE A 21 0.05 2.30 10.01
N VAL A 22 -0.77 1.54 10.76
CA VAL A 22 -0.62 1.43 12.22
C VAL A 22 0.73 0.79 12.59
N SER A 23 1.13 -0.25 11.86
CA SER A 23 2.43 -0.91 12.04
C SER A 23 3.61 0.02 11.74
N ALA A 24 3.53 0.82 10.67
CA ALA A 24 4.54 1.82 10.33
C ALA A 24 4.65 2.91 11.43
N ARG A 25 3.51 3.43 11.91
CA ARG A 25 3.47 4.41 13.01
C ARG A 25 4.06 3.86 14.31
N ARG A 26 3.73 2.60 14.66
CA ARG A 26 4.28 1.95 15.87
C ARG A 26 5.81 1.80 15.79
N ARG A 27 6.34 1.35 14.65
CA ARG A 27 7.80 1.23 14.45
C ARG A 27 8.52 2.57 14.59
N ARG A 28 7.88 3.66 14.14
CA ARG A 28 8.42 5.03 14.30
C ARG A 28 8.41 5.50 15.75
N GLN A 29 7.32 5.27 16.49
CA GLN A 29 7.27 5.62 17.92
C GLN A 29 8.35 4.90 18.73
N SER A 30 8.59 3.61 18.45
CA SER A 30 9.68 2.87 19.10
C SER A 30 11.09 3.36 18.75
N LEU A 31 11.29 3.92 17.55
CA LEU A 31 12.56 4.53 17.15
C LEU A 31 12.78 5.88 17.85
N SER A 32 11.72 6.69 18.00
CA SER A 32 11.79 7.98 18.71
C SER A 32 12.03 7.85 20.22
N GLU A 33 11.57 6.75 20.84
CA GLU A 33 11.86 6.43 22.25
C GLU A 33 13.32 5.97 22.44
N PHE A 34 13.90 5.31 21.43
CA PHE A 34 15.31 4.89 21.45
C PHE A 34 16.27 6.07 21.31
N ASP A 35 15.91 7.09 20.50
CA ASP A 35 16.70 8.32 20.38
C ASP A 35 16.61 9.24 21.60
N GLN A 36 15.50 9.21 22.36
CA GLN A 36 15.40 9.94 23.65
C GLN A 36 16.20 9.29 24.78
N GLN A 37 16.49 7.99 24.73
CA GLN A 37 17.37 7.34 25.72
C GLN A 37 18.87 7.56 25.45
N LYS A 38 19.25 7.95 24.22
CA LYS A 38 20.65 8.25 23.87
C LYS A 38 21.09 9.69 24.19
N SER A 39 20.18 10.59 24.56
CA SER A 39 20.54 11.96 24.93
C SER A 39 20.87 12.17 26.42
N GLY A 40 21.13 11.09 27.16
CA GLY A 40 21.71 11.14 28.51
C GLY A 40 23.19 11.53 28.50
N VAL A 41 23.55 12.61 27.81
CA VAL A 41 24.86 13.26 27.96
C VAL A 41 24.73 14.25 29.11
N ASP A 42 25.11 13.82 30.30
CA ASP A 42 25.39 14.74 31.39
C ASP A 42 26.51 15.71 30.94
N SER A 43 26.37 16.96 31.37
CA SER A 43 27.18 18.12 30.94
C SER A 43 28.68 18.05 31.30
N ASP A 44 29.19 16.88 31.72
CA ASP A 44 30.56 16.63 32.18
C ASP A 44 31.34 15.62 31.32
N GLY A 45 30.83 15.19 30.16
CA GLY A 45 31.62 14.46 29.16
C GLY A 45 32.16 13.09 29.61
N LYS A 46 31.53 12.44 30.59
CA LYS A 46 31.88 11.08 31.02
C LYS A 46 31.02 10.05 30.31
N TRP A 47 31.65 9.22 29.49
CA TRP A 47 31.06 8.00 28.94
C TRP A 47 30.91 6.96 30.05
N ASN A 48 29.72 6.86 30.65
CA ASN A 48 29.36 5.69 31.45
C ASN A 48 28.92 4.58 30.50
N VAL A 49 29.85 3.72 30.11
CA VAL A 49 29.52 2.42 29.52
C VAL A 49 29.30 1.46 30.69
N GLU A 50 28.03 1.15 31.00
CA GLU A 50 27.75 0.02 31.88
C GLU A 50 28.20 -1.28 31.17
N PRO A 51 28.91 -2.20 31.86
CA PRO A 51 29.28 -3.48 31.28
C PRO A 51 28.01 -4.33 31.10
N THR A 52 27.53 -4.42 29.86
CA THR A 52 26.48 -5.38 29.51
C THR A 52 27.06 -6.78 29.67
N ALA A 53 26.46 -7.55 30.58
CA ALA A 53 26.83 -8.91 30.90
C ALA A 53 26.85 -9.79 29.65
N VAL A 54 27.93 -10.57 29.52
CA VAL A 54 28.11 -11.66 28.57
C VAL A 54 26.91 -12.61 28.67
N LEU A 55 26.04 -12.59 27.66
CA LEU A 55 25.06 -13.65 27.46
C LEU A 55 25.69 -14.73 26.57
N THR A 56 26.01 -15.82 27.24
CA THR A 56 26.46 -17.11 26.75
C THR A 56 25.63 -17.60 25.56
N THR A 57 26.22 -17.68 24.37
CA THR A 57 25.71 -18.54 23.29
C THR A 57 26.05 -19.97 23.63
N GLN A 58 25.03 -20.73 24.04
CA GLN A 58 25.10 -22.17 24.26
C GLN A 58 25.06 -22.87 22.90
N ASP A 59 25.91 -23.88 22.77
CA ASP A 59 26.20 -24.67 21.58
C ASP A 59 24.95 -25.24 20.88
N PHE A 60 24.93 -25.13 19.55
CA PHE A 60 24.38 -26.16 18.69
C PHE A 60 25.38 -26.40 17.56
N GLU A 61 26.17 -27.46 17.72
CA GLU A 61 26.91 -28.12 16.66
C GLU A 61 25.93 -28.66 15.62
N SER A 62 26.11 -28.31 14.36
CA SER A 62 25.78 -29.17 13.23
C SER A 62 26.70 -28.83 12.06
N ASP A 63 27.61 -29.78 11.91
CA ASP A 63 28.47 -30.10 10.78
C ASP A 63 27.70 -30.13 9.45
N GLU A 64 28.31 -29.60 8.39
CA GLU A 64 28.45 -30.21 7.05
C GLU A 64 28.55 -29.17 5.90
N THR A 65 29.78 -29.10 5.38
CA THR A 65 30.15 -29.06 3.95
C THR A 65 29.75 -27.88 3.05
N MET A 66 30.75 -27.02 2.80
CA MET A 66 31.28 -26.66 1.47
C MET A 66 30.42 -27.03 0.25
N SER A 67 29.98 -26.04 -0.53
CA SER A 67 30.40 -25.89 -1.94
C SER A 67 29.98 -24.55 -2.52
N ALA A 68 30.96 -23.91 -3.14
CA ALA A 68 30.79 -22.82 -4.07
C ALA A 68 30.27 -23.34 -5.43
N ASP A 69 29.88 -22.38 -6.27
CA ASP A 69 29.79 -22.46 -7.74
C ASP A 69 28.47 -22.97 -8.34
N GLU A 70 27.69 -22.07 -8.92
CA GLU A 70 27.52 -21.97 -10.38
C GLU A 70 26.40 -20.98 -10.73
N ALA A 71 26.73 -20.02 -11.58
CA ALA A 71 25.78 -19.25 -12.36
C ALA A 71 25.31 -20.09 -13.56
N GLN A 72 24.03 -20.01 -13.95
CA GLN A 72 23.55 -19.81 -15.34
C GLN A 72 22.00 -19.86 -15.47
N PRO A 73 21.43 -19.33 -16.57
CA PRO A 73 20.08 -18.74 -16.64
C PRO A 73 19.05 -19.55 -17.49
N MET A 74 17.86 -18.96 -17.66
CA MET A 74 16.72 -19.31 -18.55
C MET A 74 15.79 -20.44 -18.11
N GLN A 75 14.48 -20.17 -18.08
CA GLN A 75 13.61 -20.42 -19.25
C GLN A 75 12.22 -19.77 -19.07
N LEU A 76 11.80 -19.08 -20.14
CA LEU A 76 10.40 -18.81 -20.48
C LEU A 76 9.70 -20.14 -20.73
N GLU A 77 8.51 -20.32 -20.18
CA GLU A 77 7.49 -21.16 -20.81
C GLU A 77 6.23 -20.34 -21.04
N ASP A 78 6.05 -19.96 -22.30
CA ASP A 78 4.74 -19.79 -22.91
C ASP A 78 4.04 -21.15 -22.98
N GLN A 79 2.76 -21.19 -22.60
CA GLN A 79 1.84 -22.16 -23.18
C GLN A 79 0.49 -21.49 -23.47
N GLN A 80 0.25 -21.34 -24.77
CA GLN A 80 -0.98 -20.93 -25.43
C GLN A 80 -2.04 -22.06 -25.44
N SER A 81 -3.25 -21.68 -25.87
CA SER A 81 -4.35 -22.50 -26.41
C SER A 81 -5.45 -22.83 -25.38
N SER A 82 -6.73 -22.48 -25.59
CA SER A 82 -7.54 -22.77 -26.77
C SER A 82 -8.58 -21.69 -27.07
N GLU A 83 -8.74 -21.42 -28.35
CA GLU A 83 -9.81 -20.65 -28.99
C GLU A 83 -11.17 -21.37 -28.95
N GLN A 84 -12.19 -20.58 -29.35
CA GLN A 84 -13.46 -20.99 -29.97
C GLN A 84 -14.53 -21.68 -29.12
N ASP A 85 -15.62 -20.95 -28.88
CA ASP A 85 -16.88 -21.29 -29.55
C ASP A 85 -17.75 -20.04 -29.74
N GLU A 86 -17.95 -19.71 -31.02
CA GLU A 86 -18.95 -18.75 -31.48
C GLU A 86 -20.35 -19.39 -31.48
N ALA A 87 -21.35 -18.51 -31.49
CA ALA A 87 -22.74 -18.76 -31.84
C ALA A 87 -23.64 -19.43 -30.78
N SER A 88 -24.45 -18.59 -30.12
CA SER A 88 -25.90 -18.70 -30.28
C SER A 88 -26.60 -17.42 -29.84
N ILE A 89 -26.72 -16.48 -30.79
CA ILE A 89 -27.82 -15.53 -30.82
C ILE A 89 -29.06 -16.34 -31.20
N ALA A 90 -29.96 -16.59 -30.26
CA ALA A 90 -31.29 -17.10 -30.55
C ALA A 90 -32.31 -16.38 -29.66
N THR A 91 -32.80 -15.26 -30.19
CA THR A 91 -34.05 -14.63 -29.79
C THR A 91 -35.19 -15.58 -30.10
N SER A 92 -35.66 -16.35 -29.12
CA SER A 92 -36.90 -17.13 -29.24
C SER A 92 -38.10 -16.20 -29.07
N LEU A 93 -38.52 -15.59 -30.18
CA LEU A 93 -39.88 -15.12 -30.38
C LEU A 93 -40.71 -16.24 -31.05
N ALA A 94 -42.00 -16.25 -30.73
CA ALA A 94 -43.08 -17.06 -31.27
C ALA A 94 -43.39 -18.40 -30.58
N SER A 95 -44.51 -18.42 -29.86
CA SER A 95 -45.59 -19.37 -30.13
C SER A 95 -46.93 -18.74 -29.73
N ILE A 96 -47.48 -18.02 -30.69
CA ILE A 96 -48.92 -17.84 -30.89
C ILE A 96 -49.53 -19.23 -31.11
N SER A 97 -50.24 -19.76 -30.11
CA SER A 97 -51.11 -20.91 -30.34
C SER A 97 -52.52 -20.41 -30.62
N SER A 98 -52.82 -20.41 -31.92
CA SER A 98 -54.14 -20.24 -32.49
C SER A 98 -54.92 -21.55 -32.35
N SER A 99 -56.05 -21.51 -31.66
CA SER A 99 -57.08 -22.56 -31.73
C SER A 99 -58.45 -21.93 -31.96
N HIS A 100 -58.88 -21.96 -33.23
CA HIS A 100 -60.27 -21.76 -33.69
C HIS A 100 -61.07 -23.04 -33.40
N SER A 101 -62.18 -22.96 -32.63
CA SER A 101 -63.61 -22.88 -33.06
C SER A 101 -64.28 -24.28 -33.10
N PRO A 102 -65.62 -24.48 -33.07
CA PRO A 102 -66.76 -23.54 -33.12
C PRO A 102 -67.92 -23.84 -32.14
N VAL A 103 -68.96 -22.99 -32.12
CA VAL A 103 -70.41 -23.33 -32.10
C VAL A 103 -71.24 -22.06 -31.75
N ASP A 104 -72.12 -21.70 -32.69
CA ASP A 104 -73.47 -21.09 -32.59
C ASP A 104 -73.76 -20.04 -31.51
N ARG A 105 -74.55 -18.99 -31.70
CA ARG A 105 -75.38 -18.44 -32.77
C ARG A 105 -76.12 -17.27 -32.09
N ASP A 106 -76.31 -16.17 -32.82
CA ASP A 106 -77.29 -15.10 -32.57
C ASP A 106 -77.42 -14.56 -31.13
N GLU A 107 -76.97 -13.32 -30.88
CA GLU A 107 -77.86 -12.30 -30.33
C GLU A 107 -77.26 -10.89 -30.37
N GLU A 108 -78.20 -9.98 -30.58
CA GLU A 108 -78.09 -8.60 -31.02
C GLU A 108 -77.80 -7.66 -29.84
N LYS A 109 -77.08 -6.57 -30.13
CA LYS A 109 -77.10 -5.27 -29.42
C LYS A 109 -76.40 -5.14 -28.05
N THR A 110 -75.58 -4.10 -27.99
CA THR A 110 -75.00 -3.38 -26.83
C THR A 110 -73.68 -3.90 -26.24
N ALA A 111 -72.58 -3.79 -26.98
CA ALA A 111 -71.23 -3.98 -26.42
C ALA A 111 -70.22 -2.86 -26.74
N ASP A 112 -70.64 -1.74 -27.34
CA ASP A 112 -69.71 -0.68 -27.79
C ASP A 112 -69.37 0.36 -26.69
N ALA A 113 -69.78 0.13 -25.45
CA ALA A 113 -69.50 1.03 -24.31
C ALA A 113 -68.78 0.36 -23.13
N VAL A 114 -68.47 -0.95 -23.22
CA VAL A 114 -67.78 -1.71 -22.16
C VAL A 114 -66.32 -2.01 -22.55
N GLN A 115 -66.01 -2.12 -23.84
CA GLN A 115 -64.64 -2.27 -24.35
C GLN A 115 -63.78 -1.04 -24.02
N ASP A 116 -64.35 0.16 -24.22
CA ASP A 116 -63.68 1.45 -24.07
C ASP A 116 -63.36 1.81 -22.60
N LYS A 117 -64.03 1.16 -21.63
CA LYS A 117 -63.71 1.28 -20.19
C LYS A 117 -62.63 0.30 -19.72
N ARG A 118 -62.44 -0.83 -20.41
CA ARG A 118 -61.44 -1.84 -20.03
C ARG A 118 -60.05 -1.46 -20.53
N GLU A 119 -59.96 -0.86 -21.72
CA GLU A 119 -58.71 -0.33 -22.27
C GLU A 119 -58.20 0.92 -21.52
N LYS A 120 -59.12 1.79 -21.07
CA LYS A 120 -58.77 2.92 -20.18
C LYS A 120 -58.15 2.50 -18.85
N ASN A 121 -58.64 1.41 -18.26
CA ASN A 121 -58.09 0.86 -17.02
C ASN A 121 -56.73 0.16 -17.24
N ASN A 122 -56.54 -0.52 -18.37
CA ASN A 122 -55.27 -1.18 -18.70
C ASN A 122 -54.17 -0.17 -19.05
N ASN A 123 -54.49 0.91 -19.77
CA ASN A 123 -53.55 2.00 -20.05
C ASN A 123 -53.13 2.72 -18.76
N GLY A 124 -54.05 2.94 -17.81
CA GLY A 124 -53.72 3.52 -16.50
C GLY A 124 -52.77 2.66 -15.66
N ILE A 125 -52.89 1.32 -15.75
CA ILE A 125 -51.99 0.39 -15.06
C ILE A 125 -50.58 0.44 -15.68
N ALA A 126 -50.46 0.36 -17.00
CA ALA A 126 -49.18 0.45 -17.71
C ALA A 126 -48.48 1.81 -17.51
N GLU A 127 -49.24 2.91 -17.50
CA GLU A 127 -48.72 4.25 -17.16
C GLU A 127 -48.27 4.34 -15.70
N SER A 128 -48.98 3.69 -14.77
CA SER A 128 -48.57 3.66 -13.37
C SER A 128 -47.28 2.87 -13.16
N ASP A 129 -47.09 1.76 -13.89
CA ASP A 129 -45.92 0.91 -13.76
C ASP A 129 -44.68 1.53 -14.42
N THR A 130 -44.85 2.24 -15.53
CA THR A 130 -43.77 3.06 -16.13
C THR A 130 -43.34 4.21 -15.21
N ARG A 131 -44.27 4.92 -14.56
CA ARG A 131 -43.93 5.94 -13.55
C ARG A 131 -43.17 5.34 -12.36
N LYS A 132 -43.63 4.20 -11.83
CA LYS A 132 -42.90 3.49 -10.77
C LYS A 132 -41.50 3.10 -11.24
N ALA A 133 -41.35 2.59 -12.46
CA ALA A 133 -40.03 2.22 -13.00
C ALA A 133 -39.09 3.43 -13.08
N LEU A 134 -39.58 4.58 -13.55
CA LEU A 134 -38.81 5.83 -13.56
C LEU A 134 -38.41 6.28 -12.15
N ASP A 135 -39.32 6.20 -11.17
CA ASP A 135 -39.01 6.53 -9.78
C ASP A 135 -37.93 5.60 -9.19
N TRP A 136 -37.98 4.30 -9.53
CA TRP A 136 -36.95 3.34 -9.13
C TRP A 136 -35.60 3.65 -9.77
N MET A 137 -35.58 3.98 -11.07
CA MET A 137 -34.35 4.39 -11.77
C MET A 137 -33.77 5.67 -11.17
N GLN A 138 -34.61 6.65 -10.88
CA GLN A 138 -34.18 7.91 -10.24
C GLN A 138 -33.56 7.65 -8.87
N ARG A 139 -34.22 6.85 -8.02
CA ARG A 139 -33.66 6.47 -6.72
C ARG A 139 -32.34 5.70 -6.84
N ASP A 140 -32.20 4.82 -7.84
CA ASP A 140 -30.95 4.09 -8.08
C ASP A 140 -29.82 5.03 -8.54
N VAL A 141 -30.09 5.97 -9.44
CA VAL A 141 -29.11 6.99 -9.86
C VAL A 141 -28.66 7.85 -8.68
N GLU A 142 -29.60 8.31 -7.86
CA GLU A 142 -29.28 9.09 -6.65
C GLU A 142 -28.50 8.27 -5.62
N GLN A 143 -28.86 6.99 -5.45
CA GLN A 143 -28.14 6.06 -4.58
C GLN A 143 -26.70 5.88 -5.07
N ARG A 144 -26.49 5.62 -6.36
CA ARG A 144 -25.16 5.49 -6.97
C ARG A 144 -24.36 6.78 -6.88
N ALA A 145 -24.99 7.94 -7.07
CA ALA A 145 -24.32 9.23 -6.93
C ALA A 145 -23.83 9.46 -5.48
N ARG A 146 -24.66 9.10 -4.49
CA ARG A 146 -24.29 9.16 -3.06
C ARG A 146 -23.16 8.18 -2.71
N GLU A 147 -23.23 6.95 -3.21
CA GLU A 147 -22.18 5.95 -3.03
C GLU A 147 -20.86 6.39 -3.69
N ASN A 148 -20.92 6.91 -4.92
CA ASN A 148 -19.74 7.40 -5.63
C ASN A 148 -19.08 8.57 -4.89
N ARG A 149 -19.87 9.51 -4.36
CA ARG A 149 -19.35 10.61 -3.53
C ARG A 149 -18.59 10.09 -2.31
N ARG A 150 -19.17 9.13 -1.56
CA ARG A 150 -18.51 8.52 -0.39
C ARG A 150 -17.20 7.82 -0.75
N VAL A 151 -17.17 7.12 -1.88
CA VAL A 151 -15.95 6.48 -2.39
C VAL A 151 -14.88 7.53 -2.70
N ARG A 152 -15.24 8.63 -3.36
CA ARG A 152 -14.29 9.72 -3.66
C ARG A 152 -13.74 10.36 -2.40
N GLU A 153 -14.59 10.66 -1.41
CA GLU A 153 -14.17 11.20 -0.11
C GLU A 153 -13.20 10.25 0.60
N THR A 154 -13.51 8.96 0.63
CA THR A 154 -12.65 7.94 1.27
C THR A 154 -11.31 7.84 0.57
N LEU A 155 -11.29 7.85 -0.76
CA LEU A 155 -10.07 7.82 -1.56
C LEU A 155 -9.22 9.08 -1.37
N ALA A 156 -9.84 10.27 -1.32
CA ALA A 156 -9.12 11.51 -1.05
C ALA A 156 -8.43 11.48 0.33
N ILE A 157 -9.13 10.99 1.37
CA ILE A 157 -8.54 10.79 2.70
C ILE A 157 -7.40 9.79 2.66
N ALA A 158 -7.54 8.69 1.93
CA ALA A 158 -6.49 7.68 1.79
C ALA A 158 -5.25 8.24 1.10
N ILE A 159 -5.42 9.04 0.03
CA ILE A 159 -4.33 9.71 -0.68
C ILE A 159 -3.52 10.58 0.28
N HIS A 160 -4.18 11.43 1.07
CA HIS A 160 -3.48 12.27 2.05
C HIS A 160 -2.76 11.44 3.11
N ASN A 161 -3.40 10.43 3.69
CA ASN A 161 -2.76 9.58 4.69
C ASN A 161 -1.52 8.83 4.16
N ILE A 162 -1.57 8.35 2.91
CA ILE A 162 -0.42 7.68 2.29
C ILE A 162 0.68 8.70 2.00
N THR A 163 0.31 9.86 1.44
CA THR A 163 1.24 10.95 1.17
C THR A 163 1.96 11.38 2.43
N ASP A 164 1.24 11.59 3.54
CA ASP A 164 1.83 11.96 4.83
C ASP A 164 2.89 10.95 5.31
N VAL A 165 2.62 9.65 5.16
CA VAL A 165 3.56 8.59 5.57
C VAL A 165 4.82 8.57 4.69
N ILE A 166 4.68 8.87 3.39
CA ILE A 166 5.81 8.94 2.47
C ILE A 166 6.61 10.23 2.71
N ALA A 167 5.93 11.37 2.82
CA ALA A 167 6.45 12.70 3.13
C ALA A 167 7.28 12.72 4.42
N ASP A 168 6.94 11.85 5.36
CA ASP A 168 7.63 11.61 6.62
C ASP A 168 9.00 10.92 6.46
N CYS A 169 9.21 10.19 5.37
CA CYS A 169 10.42 9.38 5.12
C CYS A 169 11.42 10.06 4.18
N VAL A 170 10.94 10.96 3.34
CA VAL A 170 11.74 11.65 2.32
C VAL A 170 12.30 12.96 2.86
N ASP A 171 13.13 13.62 2.06
CA ASP A 171 13.65 14.94 2.39
C ASP A 171 12.56 16.02 2.38
N SER A 172 12.87 17.17 2.99
CA SER A 172 11.90 18.26 3.17
C SER A 172 11.38 18.82 1.84
N GLU A 173 12.21 18.80 0.79
CA GLU A 173 11.83 19.28 -0.54
C GLU A 173 10.84 18.33 -1.22
N ALA A 174 11.15 17.03 -1.31
CA ALA A 174 10.22 16.06 -1.89
C ALA A 174 8.93 15.96 -1.07
N SER A 175 9.03 16.04 0.27
CA SER A 175 7.88 16.06 1.18
C SER A 175 6.88 17.18 0.82
N GLN A 176 7.37 18.41 0.62
CA GLN A 176 6.53 19.54 0.24
C GLN A 176 5.89 19.37 -1.14
N LEU A 177 6.65 18.84 -2.12
CA LEU A 177 6.13 18.57 -3.46
C LEU A 177 5.02 17.53 -3.43
N LEU A 178 5.20 16.45 -2.67
CA LEU A 178 4.21 15.38 -2.50
C LEU A 178 2.92 15.88 -1.85
N LEU A 179 3.02 16.67 -0.78
CA LEU A 179 1.85 17.25 -0.11
C LEU A 179 1.09 18.20 -1.02
N HIS A 180 1.80 19.02 -1.79
CA HIS A 180 1.19 19.90 -2.79
C HIS A 180 0.49 19.08 -3.89
N ALA A 181 1.15 18.07 -4.46
CA ALA A 181 0.57 17.21 -5.48
C ALA A 181 -0.68 16.46 -4.98
N ALA A 182 -0.69 16.01 -3.71
CA ALA A 182 -1.86 15.41 -3.09
C ALA A 182 -3.03 16.40 -2.94
N ALA A 183 -2.75 17.65 -2.55
CA ALA A 183 -3.76 18.70 -2.49
C ALA A 183 -4.37 18.99 -3.88
N VAL A 184 -3.54 19.04 -4.93
CA VAL A 184 -3.99 19.20 -6.32
C VAL A 184 -4.83 18.00 -6.76
N ALA A 185 -4.35 16.77 -6.55
CA ALA A 185 -5.01 15.54 -7.00
C ALA A 185 -6.40 15.33 -6.35
N THR A 186 -6.59 15.85 -5.14
CA THR A 186 -7.84 15.76 -4.38
C THR A 186 -8.75 16.99 -4.53
N GLY A 187 -8.31 18.01 -5.28
CA GLY A 187 -9.04 19.26 -5.46
C GLY A 187 -9.19 20.06 -4.17
N MET A 188 -8.26 19.89 -3.22
CA MET A 188 -8.20 20.64 -1.96
C MET A 188 -7.40 21.93 -2.08
N GLU A 189 -6.83 22.22 -3.26
CA GLU A 189 -6.17 23.49 -3.54
C GLU A 189 -7.17 24.65 -3.42
N SER A 190 -6.99 25.46 -2.38
CA SER A 190 -7.90 26.54 -2.00
C SER A 190 -7.80 27.70 -2.99
N GLY A 191 -8.81 27.88 -3.83
CA GLY A 191 -8.90 29.05 -4.69
C GLY A 191 -10.22 29.17 -5.46
N VAL A 192 -11.15 29.94 -4.89
CA VAL A 192 -12.16 30.78 -5.60
C VAL A 192 -13.57 30.23 -5.87
N ASP A 193 -13.86 28.93 -5.84
CA ASP A 193 -15.23 28.52 -6.17
C ASP A 193 -16.12 28.23 -4.95
N ASN A 194 -17.25 28.93 -4.89
CA ASN A 194 -18.33 28.84 -3.89
C ASN A 194 -19.00 27.45 -3.78
N ASN A 195 -18.41 26.41 -4.38
CA ASN A 195 -18.77 25.01 -4.22
C ASN A 195 -17.83 24.34 -3.19
N ALA A 196 -17.75 24.93 -1.99
CA ALA A 196 -17.08 24.31 -0.87
C ALA A 196 -17.72 22.94 -0.58
N GLY A 197 -16.99 21.85 -0.84
CA GLY A 197 -17.33 20.54 -0.31
C GLY A 197 -17.46 19.37 -1.28
N VAL A 198 -17.07 19.50 -2.56
CA VAL A 198 -16.93 18.33 -3.42
C VAL A 198 -15.45 18.06 -3.64
N SER A 199 -14.88 17.14 -2.85
CA SER A 199 -13.56 16.56 -3.11
C SER A 199 -13.57 16.00 -4.53
N GLY A 200 -12.91 16.71 -5.44
CA GLY A 200 -12.80 16.36 -6.84
C GLY A 200 -11.53 15.56 -7.03
N LEU A 201 -11.65 14.23 -6.98
CA LEU A 201 -10.54 13.39 -7.45
C LEU A 201 -10.34 13.66 -8.93
N LEU A 202 -9.13 14.10 -9.28
CA LEU A 202 -8.67 14.28 -10.65
C LEU A 202 -7.84 13.05 -11.02
N PRO A 203 -8.38 12.08 -11.79
CA PRO A 203 -7.70 10.80 -12.04
C PRO A 203 -6.28 10.98 -12.59
N ASP A 204 -6.11 11.83 -13.61
CA ASP A 204 -4.80 12.11 -14.21
C ASP A 204 -3.78 12.65 -13.19
N ARG A 205 -4.24 13.44 -12.20
CA ARG A 205 -3.39 13.97 -11.13
C ARG A 205 -3.11 12.96 -10.04
N VAL A 206 -4.02 12.03 -9.80
CA VAL A 206 -3.77 10.89 -8.91
C VAL A 206 -2.70 10.00 -9.51
N ASP A 207 -2.74 9.76 -10.82
CA ASP A 207 -1.70 8.98 -11.51
C ASP A 207 -0.35 9.70 -11.46
N ASP A 208 -0.31 11.02 -11.72
CA ASP A 208 0.89 11.85 -11.55
C ASP A 208 1.47 11.76 -10.12
N LEU A 209 0.59 11.77 -9.10
CA LEU A 209 0.98 11.66 -7.69
C LEU A 209 1.53 10.27 -7.36
N VAL A 210 0.93 9.21 -7.89
CA VAL A 210 1.43 7.83 -7.69
C VAL A 210 2.84 7.70 -8.27
N ASN A 211 3.09 8.24 -9.46
CA ASN A 211 4.44 8.26 -10.04
C ASN A 211 5.42 9.02 -9.14
N GLN A 212 5.01 10.16 -8.58
CA GLN A 212 5.85 10.90 -7.63
C GLN A 212 6.11 10.13 -6.33
N TRP A 213 5.15 9.36 -5.82
CA TRP A 213 5.37 8.46 -4.68
C TRP A 213 6.41 7.40 -5.02
N GLU A 214 6.31 6.78 -6.19
CA GLU A 214 7.26 5.76 -6.66
C GLU A 214 8.68 6.33 -6.76
N ASP A 215 8.83 7.47 -7.45
CA ASP A 215 10.11 8.16 -7.60
C ASP A 215 10.72 8.52 -6.24
N ALA A 216 9.91 9.08 -5.33
CA ALA A 216 10.37 9.49 -4.01
C ALA A 216 10.78 8.28 -3.14
N LEU A 217 10.05 7.17 -3.22
CA LEU A 217 10.39 5.93 -2.51
C LEU A 217 11.66 5.26 -3.07
N VAL A 218 11.85 5.30 -4.39
CA VAL A 218 13.07 4.81 -5.03
C VAL A 218 14.27 5.65 -4.60
N SER A 219 14.16 6.98 -4.67
CA SER A 219 15.21 7.91 -4.23
C SER A 219 15.57 7.70 -2.75
N TRP A 220 14.56 7.58 -1.88
CA TRP A 220 14.77 7.30 -0.46
C TRP A 220 15.50 5.96 -0.24
N ARG A 221 15.11 4.90 -0.94
CA ARG A 221 15.77 3.59 -0.87
C ARG A 221 17.23 3.68 -1.29
N GLU A 222 17.53 4.40 -2.37
CA GLU A 222 18.89 4.58 -2.86
C GLU A 222 19.75 5.32 -1.84
N GLN A 223 19.22 6.39 -1.25
CA GLN A 223 19.88 7.11 -0.18
C GLN A 223 20.18 6.21 1.04
N CYS A 224 19.20 5.42 1.49
CA CYS A 224 19.43 4.48 2.59
C CYS A 224 20.52 3.43 2.29
N ILE A 225 20.67 3.01 1.03
CA ILE A 225 21.74 2.08 0.63
C ILE A 225 23.10 2.78 0.74
N VAL A 226 23.20 4.04 0.28
CA VAL A 226 24.43 4.83 0.37
C VAL A 226 24.81 5.07 1.83
N GLU A 227 23.89 5.56 2.66
CA GLU A 227 24.13 5.82 4.08
C GLU A 227 24.56 4.55 4.83
N LYS A 228 23.93 3.41 4.53
CA LYS A 228 24.35 2.11 5.08
C LYS A 228 25.77 1.76 4.65
N GLN A 229 26.14 1.99 3.39
CA GLN A 229 27.46 1.69 2.88
C GLN A 229 28.53 2.57 3.56
N GLU A 230 28.27 3.87 3.71
CA GLU A 230 29.15 4.80 4.45
C GLU A 230 29.34 4.36 5.91
N LEU A 231 28.27 3.86 6.56
CA LEU A 231 28.36 3.34 7.91
C LEU A 231 29.24 2.08 8.00
N ILE A 232 29.12 1.16 7.03
CA ILE A 232 29.96 -0.03 6.96
C ILE A 232 31.44 0.34 6.77
N GLU A 233 31.72 1.28 5.86
CA GLU A 233 33.09 1.74 5.59
C GLU A 233 33.70 2.46 6.80
N SER A 234 32.94 3.33 7.47
CA SER A 234 33.41 3.99 8.69
C SER A 234 33.66 3.01 9.84
N PHE A 235 32.84 1.96 9.98
CA PHE A 235 33.08 0.92 10.96
C PHE A 235 34.34 0.09 10.64
N ALA A 236 34.56 -0.25 9.36
CA ALA A 236 35.77 -0.96 8.94
C ALA A 236 37.05 -0.15 9.22
N LEU A 237 37.03 1.15 8.95
CA LEU A 237 38.15 2.04 9.27
C LEU A 237 38.39 2.14 10.78
N PHE A 238 37.32 2.21 11.57
CA PHE A 238 37.41 2.21 13.03
C PHE A 238 38.01 0.90 13.57
N GLU A 239 37.61 -0.24 13.02
CA GLU A 239 38.15 -1.56 13.38
C GLU A 239 39.65 -1.63 13.07
N GLU A 240 40.06 -1.18 11.88
CA GLU A 240 41.47 -1.11 11.48
C GLU A 240 42.28 -0.23 12.44
N GLU A 241 41.77 0.95 12.79
CA GLU A 241 42.42 1.85 13.75
C GLU A 241 42.58 1.18 15.13
N CYS A 242 41.55 0.47 15.60
CA CYS A 242 41.60 -0.24 16.88
C CYS A 242 42.66 -1.35 16.87
N LEU A 243 42.70 -2.15 15.82
CA LEU A 243 43.72 -3.19 15.64
C LEU A 243 45.13 -2.59 15.58
N ALA A 244 45.31 -1.49 14.86
CA ALA A 244 46.60 -0.79 14.79
C ALA A 244 47.05 -0.28 16.17
N ARG A 245 46.15 0.33 16.95
CA ARG A 245 46.45 0.79 18.32
C ARG A 245 46.80 -0.37 19.24
N MET A 246 46.08 -1.49 19.15
CA MET A 246 46.36 -2.70 19.91
C MET A 246 47.75 -3.25 19.59
N GLN A 247 48.09 -3.39 18.30
CA GLN A 247 49.39 -3.88 17.86
C GLN A 247 50.55 -2.96 18.32
N VAL A 248 50.36 -1.64 18.28
CA VAL A 248 51.33 -0.67 18.82
C VAL A 248 51.49 -0.84 20.33
N GLY A 249 50.38 -1.03 21.05
CA GLY A 249 50.38 -1.33 22.48
C GLY A 249 51.14 -2.61 22.82
N GLU A 250 50.87 -3.70 22.11
CA GLU A 250 51.56 -4.98 22.26
C GLU A 250 53.06 -4.87 21.96
N ALA A 251 53.44 -4.19 20.89
CA ALA A 251 54.83 -3.96 20.53
C ALA A 251 55.57 -3.13 21.59
N SER A 252 54.91 -2.11 22.16
CA SER A 252 55.45 -1.30 23.25
C SER A 252 55.65 -2.14 24.52
N HIS A 253 54.64 -2.94 24.89
CA HIS A 253 54.72 -3.82 26.06
C HIS A 253 55.83 -4.87 25.92
N ARG A 254 55.96 -5.49 24.74
CA ARG A 254 57.02 -6.47 24.45
C ARG A 254 58.41 -5.87 24.62
N ARG A 255 58.66 -4.67 24.07
CA ARG A 255 59.95 -3.97 24.24
C ARG A 255 60.27 -3.66 25.69
N GLU A 256 59.28 -3.23 26.47
CA GLU A 256 59.48 -2.95 27.90
C GLU A 256 59.80 -4.23 28.67
N GLN A 257 59.12 -5.34 28.36
CA GLN A 257 59.40 -6.64 28.96
C GLN A 257 60.83 -7.12 28.66
N GLU A 258 61.29 -7.00 27.41
CA GLU A 258 62.67 -7.29 27.02
C GLU A 258 63.67 -6.43 27.81
N ARG A 259 63.41 -5.12 27.93
CA ARG A 259 64.23 -4.19 28.71
C ARG A 259 64.37 -4.61 30.17
N LEU A 260 63.26 -5.00 30.81
CA LEU A 260 63.23 -5.45 32.20
C LEU A 260 63.99 -6.78 32.38
N GLN A 261 63.87 -7.71 31.42
CA GLN A 261 64.62 -8.96 31.42
C GLN A 261 66.14 -8.69 31.36
N TYR A 262 66.58 -7.82 30.45
CA TYR A 262 67.99 -7.44 30.34
C TYR A 262 68.52 -6.79 31.63
N GLN A 263 67.76 -5.89 32.26
CA GLN A 263 68.14 -5.29 33.55
C GLN A 263 68.27 -6.34 34.66
N THR A 264 67.34 -7.29 34.71
CA THR A 264 67.36 -8.36 35.71
C THR A 264 68.58 -9.27 35.52
N SER A 265 68.91 -9.63 34.28
CA SER A 265 70.10 -10.45 33.98
C SER A 265 71.41 -9.72 34.31
N MET A 266 71.50 -8.41 34.07
CA MET A 266 72.65 -7.58 34.48
C MET A 266 72.85 -7.61 36.00
N ASN A 267 71.78 -7.40 36.77
CA ASN A 267 71.84 -7.37 38.23
C ASN A 267 72.18 -8.73 38.88
N GLN A 268 72.04 -9.85 38.16
CA GLN A 268 72.40 -11.20 38.64
C GLN A 268 73.84 -11.60 38.26
N SER A 269 74.50 -10.82 37.40
CA SER A 269 75.86 -11.10 36.91
C SER A 269 76.95 -10.37 37.71
N GLU A 270 76.57 -9.51 38.66
CA GLU A 270 77.43 -8.88 39.67
C GLU A 270 77.46 -9.71 40.95
#